data_AF-A0AB73QVK8-F1
#
_entry.id   AF-A0AB73QVK8-F1
#
_cell.length_a   1.000
_cell.length_b   1.000
_cell.length_c   1.000
_cell.angle_alpha   90.00
_cell.angle_beta   90.00
_cell.angle_gamma   90.00
#
_symmetry.space_group_name_H-M   'P 1'
#
loop_
_entity.id
_entity.type
_entity.pdbx_description
1 polymer ?
#
loop_
_entity_poly.entity_id
_entity_poly.type
_entity_poly.pdbx_seq_one_letter_code
_entity_poly.pdbx_strand_id
1 'polypeptide(L)'
;MVLSNEAQKFLDDTQGYLRTRGIRETDIISFIEDAEIHLIEGEKRGKSVNDIFGHDPKEYANQLAKEMEVDRKGNYKLLLYFIINLLAFTMMKSVFFSDADHRLSYSLIEVIGYPIMIFVGISVLIWGMRTAVFKRKRTEFLIMYITGAIWFLSIFSIALLNEFYGTTFIKFTATESFTLVGVVVIFAAIVNVKVGGWFTLSYLLVPIALEFVFVKIDLSNIIGMYVQQVILFIIIYMLLKIHTKLEKREVYE
;
A
#
# COMPACT_ATOMS: atom_id res chain seq x y z
N MET A 1 17.77 -20.73 -17.33
CA MET A 1 16.77 -21.81 -17.47
C MET A 1 15.48 -21.31 -16.84
N VAL A 2 14.31 -21.75 -17.33
CA VAL A 2 13.01 -21.23 -16.88
C VAL A 2 12.37 -22.28 -15.97
N LEU A 3 12.01 -21.89 -14.74
CA LEU A 3 11.24 -22.72 -13.80
C LEU A 3 9.89 -23.12 -14.39
N SER A 4 9.31 -24.23 -13.92
CA SER A 4 7.92 -24.55 -14.23
C SER A 4 6.96 -23.50 -13.66
N ASN A 5 5.75 -23.41 -14.25
CA ASN A 5 4.69 -22.54 -13.73
C ASN A 5 4.27 -22.92 -12.30
N GLU A 6 4.42 -24.18 -11.89
CA GLU A 6 4.11 -24.65 -10.54
C GLU A 6 5.16 -24.15 -9.55
N ALA A 7 6.44 -24.29 -9.87
CA ALA A 7 7.55 -23.79 -9.07
C ALA A 7 7.52 -22.27 -8.92
N GLN A 8 7.28 -21.53 -10.02
CA GLN A 8 7.15 -20.07 -9.95
C GLN A 8 5.98 -19.65 -9.06
N LYS A 9 4.82 -20.32 -9.19
CA LYS A 9 3.65 -20.03 -8.37
C LYS A 9 3.94 -20.30 -6.88
N PHE A 10 4.64 -21.38 -6.57
CA PHE A 10 5.05 -21.69 -5.20
C PHE A 10 5.92 -20.60 -4.59
N LEU A 11 6.91 -20.10 -5.34
CA LEU A 11 7.78 -19.01 -4.89
C LEU A 11 6.98 -17.72 -4.67
N ASP A 12 6.14 -17.34 -5.63
CA ASP A 12 5.31 -16.13 -5.55
C ASP A 12 4.34 -16.19 -4.36
N ASP A 13 3.64 -17.32 -4.19
CA ASP A 13 2.71 -17.53 -3.08
C ASP A 13 3.46 -17.51 -1.74
N THR A 14 4.62 -18.18 -1.63
CA THR A 14 5.40 -18.21 -0.39
C THR A 14 5.94 -16.83 -0.03
N GLN A 15 6.48 -16.09 -1.00
CA GLN A 15 6.92 -14.71 -0.82
C GLN A 15 5.78 -13.82 -0.33
N GLY A 16 4.62 -13.90 -0.98
CA GLY A 16 3.41 -13.19 -0.57
C GLY A 16 3.00 -13.53 0.86
N TYR A 17 3.00 -14.82 1.22
CA TYR A 17 2.65 -15.27 2.56
C TYR A 17 3.59 -14.68 3.62
N LEU A 18 4.91 -14.79 3.44
CA LEU A 18 5.91 -14.30 4.39
C LEU A 18 5.83 -12.78 4.58
N ARG A 19 5.57 -12.02 3.51
CA ARG A 19 5.31 -10.57 3.62
C ARG A 19 4.10 -10.27 4.50
N THR A 20 3.00 -11.02 4.37
CA THR A 20 1.83 -10.84 5.26
C THR A 20 2.10 -11.22 6.71
N ARG A 21 3.16 -11.98 6.98
CA ARG A 21 3.65 -12.33 8.32
C ARG A 21 4.62 -11.28 8.88
N GLY A 22 4.99 -10.30 8.06
CA GLY A 22 5.88 -9.21 8.45
C GLY A 22 7.35 -9.63 8.56
N ILE A 23 7.76 -10.69 7.86
CA ILE A 23 9.15 -11.12 7.81
C ILE A 23 10.00 -10.08 7.05
N ARG A 24 11.28 -9.92 7.43
CA ARG A 24 12.20 -9.00 6.74
C ARG A 24 12.32 -9.35 5.27
N GLU A 25 12.23 -8.34 4.41
CA GLU A 25 12.29 -8.53 2.95
C GLU A 25 13.61 -9.19 2.50
N THR A 26 14.74 -8.87 3.15
CA THR A 26 16.04 -9.49 2.87
C THR A 26 16.04 -11.00 3.14
N ASP A 27 15.40 -11.43 4.21
CA ASP A 27 15.34 -12.85 4.59
C ASP A 27 14.40 -13.61 3.66
N ILE A 28 13.31 -12.96 3.23
CA ILE A 28 12.41 -13.50 2.22
C ILE A 28 13.16 -13.68 0.89
N ILE A 29 13.88 -12.65 0.42
CA ILE A 29 14.64 -12.72 -0.85
C ILE A 29 15.69 -13.84 -0.77
N SER A 30 16.46 -13.91 0.32
CA SER A 30 17.46 -14.96 0.51
C SER A 30 16.85 -16.36 0.47
N PHE A 31 15.68 -16.56 1.10
CA PHE A 31 14.95 -17.82 1.02
C PHE A 31 14.48 -18.14 -0.40
N ILE A 32 13.94 -17.16 -1.12
CA ILE A 32 13.42 -17.34 -2.48
C ILE A 32 14.55 -17.69 -3.46
N GLU A 33 15.71 -17.04 -3.34
CA GLU A 33 16.89 -17.32 -4.18
C GLU A 33 17.41 -18.76 -3.95
N ASP A 34 17.48 -19.20 -2.69
CA ASP A 34 17.89 -20.56 -2.34
C ASP A 34 16.87 -21.61 -2.82
N ALA A 35 15.58 -21.34 -2.58
CA ALA A 35 14.50 -22.20 -3.04
C ALA A 35 14.45 -22.31 -4.57
N GLU A 36 14.72 -21.23 -5.31
CA GLU A 36 14.82 -21.22 -6.77
C GLU A 36 15.93 -22.17 -7.26
N ILE A 37 17.11 -22.15 -6.63
CA ILE A 37 18.21 -23.06 -6.98
C ILE A 37 17.78 -24.52 -6.76
N HIS A 38 17.19 -24.82 -5.60
CA HIS A 38 16.69 -26.17 -5.28
C HIS A 38 15.60 -26.66 -6.25
N LEU A 39 14.71 -25.76 -6.69
CA LEU A 39 13.69 -26.07 -7.69
C LEU A 39 14.31 -26.37 -9.06
N ILE A 40 15.24 -25.54 -9.52
CA ILE A 40 15.94 -25.76 -10.80
C ILE A 40 16.66 -27.11 -10.81
N GLU A 41 17.33 -27.48 -9.71
CA GLU A 41 18.03 -28.76 -9.61
C GLU A 41 17.06 -29.96 -9.49
N GLY A 42 15.98 -29.79 -8.72
CA GLY A 42 14.96 -30.82 -8.55
C GLY A 42 14.22 -31.12 -9.84
N GLU A 43 13.78 -30.08 -10.57
CA GLU A 43 13.06 -30.23 -11.84
C GLU A 43 13.94 -30.88 -12.91
N LYS A 44 15.25 -30.56 -12.95
CA LYS A 44 16.22 -31.26 -13.82
C LYS A 44 16.28 -32.77 -13.55
N ARG A 45 15.98 -33.19 -12.31
CA ARG A 45 15.94 -34.59 -11.89
C ARG A 45 14.52 -35.19 -11.96
N GLY A 46 13.56 -34.47 -12.54
CA GLY A 46 12.16 -34.91 -12.65
C GLY A 46 11.37 -34.84 -11.35
N LYS A 47 11.85 -34.11 -10.33
CA LYS A 47 11.11 -33.89 -9.08
C LYS A 47 10.13 -32.73 -9.23
N SER A 48 8.95 -32.89 -8.64
CA SER A 48 7.94 -31.84 -8.51
C SER A 48 8.20 -30.95 -7.28
N VAL A 49 7.49 -29.82 -7.19
CA VAL A 49 7.50 -28.95 -5.99
C VAL A 49 7.15 -29.76 -4.73
N ASN A 50 6.18 -30.66 -4.83
CA ASN A 50 5.75 -31.49 -3.71
C ASN A 50 6.83 -32.47 -3.23
N ASP A 51 7.69 -32.94 -4.14
CA ASP A 51 8.81 -33.83 -3.79
C ASP A 51 9.95 -33.10 -3.05
N ILE A 52 9.98 -31.76 -3.15
CA ILE A 52 11.04 -30.91 -2.59
C ILE A 52 10.56 -30.24 -1.29
N PHE A 53 9.36 -29.67 -1.29
CA PHE A 53 8.81 -28.86 -0.19
C PHE A 53 7.60 -29.49 0.52
N GLY A 54 7.19 -30.70 0.10
CA GLY A 54 6.06 -31.43 0.68
C GLY A 54 4.70 -31.10 0.04
N HIS A 55 3.68 -31.87 0.41
CA HIS A 55 2.36 -31.85 -0.24
C HIS A 55 1.45 -30.67 0.15
N ASP A 56 1.82 -29.88 1.17
CA ASP A 56 1.07 -28.68 1.57
C ASP A 56 1.99 -27.44 1.60
N PRO A 57 2.10 -26.73 0.47
CA PRO A 57 2.86 -25.48 0.36
C PRO A 57 2.50 -24.41 1.39
N LYS A 58 1.23 -24.35 1.80
CA LYS A 58 0.76 -23.35 2.75
C LYS A 58 1.24 -23.69 4.16
N GLU A 59 1.16 -24.95 4.54
CA GLU A 59 1.67 -25.39 5.84
C GLU A 59 3.20 -25.28 5.90
N TYR A 60 3.90 -25.59 4.80
CA TYR A 60 5.33 -25.32 4.69
C TYR A 60 5.66 -23.83 4.94
N ALA A 61 5.01 -22.92 4.21
CA ALA A 61 5.24 -21.48 4.39
C ALA A 61 4.88 -20.98 5.80
N ASN A 62 3.87 -21.58 6.44
CA ASN A 62 3.48 -21.28 7.82
C ASN A 62 4.52 -21.76 8.84
N GLN A 63 5.13 -22.92 8.65
CA GLN A 63 6.22 -23.43 9.49
C GLN A 63 7.46 -22.55 9.32
N LEU A 64 7.86 -22.28 8.08
CA LEU A 64 8.96 -21.36 7.76
C LEU A 64 8.75 -19.99 8.42
N ALA A 65 7.55 -19.41 8.32
CA ALA A 65 7.23 -18.12 8.94
C ALA A 65 7.31 -18.09 10.47
N LYS A 66 7.23 -19.25 11.14
CA LYS A 66 7.39 -19.34 12.60
C LYS A 66 8.86 -19.39 13.03
N GLU A 67 9.74 -19.84 12.13
CA GLU A 67 11.17 -19.93 12.37
C GLU A 67 11.90 -18.63 12.00
N MET A 68 11.33 -17.84 11.08
CA MET A 68 11.90 -16.56 10.66
C MET A 68 11.61 -15.40 11.63
N GLU A 69 12.52 -14.43 11.69
CA GLU A 69 12.39 -13.23 12.51
C GLU A 69 11.39 -12.23 11.88
N VAL A 70 10.44 -11.76 12.68
CA VAL A 70 9.49 -10.72 12.27
C VAL A 70 10.14 -9.34 12.36
N ASP A 71 10.10 -8.57 11.27
CA ASP A 71 10.62 -7.20 11.22
C ASP A 71 9.70 -6.18 11.90
N ARG A 72 9.53 -6.28 13.22
CA ARG A 72 8.62 -5.38 13.95
C ARG A 72 8.97 -3.90 13.72
N LYS A 73 10.27 -3.58 13.67
CA LYS A 73 10.76 -2.21 13.52
C LYS A 73 10.53 -1.68 12.10
N GLY A 74 10.85 -2.46 11.07
CA GLY A 74 10.60 -2.09 9.68
C GLY A 74 9.11 -1.96 9.39
N ASN A 75 8.29 -2.93 9.83
CA ASN A 75 6.84 -2.88 9.66
C ASN A 75 6.22 -1.66 10.34
N TYR A 76 6.65 -1.32 11.56
CA TYR A 76 6.17 -0.12 12.24
C TYR A 76 6.58 1.17 11.52
N LYS A 77 7.82 1.25 11.01
CA LYS A 77 8.27 2.38 10.19
C LYS A 77 7.44 2.53 8.91
N LEU A 78 7.14 1.42 8.24
CA LEU A 78 6.30 1.40 7.03
C LEU A 78 4.88 1.89 7.32
N LEU A 79 4.29 1.44 8.44
CA LEU A 79 2.97 1.90 8.90
C LEU A 79 2.97 3.41 9.17
N LEU A 80 3.97 3.92 9.89
CA LEU A 80 4.09 5.35 10.19
C LEU A 80 4.30 6.16 8.91
N TYR A 81 5.14 5.67 7.99
CA TYR A 81 5.36 6.24 6.67
C TYR A 81 4.05 6.31 5.85
N PHE A 82 3.21 5.29 5.90
CA PHE A 82 1.91 5.31 5.22
C PHE A 82 0.97 6.36 5.83
N ILE A 83 0.83 6.37 7.16
CA ILE A 83 -0.08 7.29 7.87
C ILE A 83 0.32 8.75 7.63
N ILE A 84 1.61 9.08 7.72
CA ILE A 84 2.07 10.46 7.54
C ILE A 84 1.87 10.97 6.10
N ASN A 85 2.10 10.12 5.10
CA ASN A 85 1.86 10.47 3.70
C ASN A 85 0.37 10.66 3.42
N LEU A 86 -0.47 9.79 3.98
CA LEU A 86 -1.92 9.91 3.85
C LEU A 86 -2.44 11.21 4.51
N LEU A 87 -1.95 11.54 5.70
CA LEU A 87 -2.27 12.81 6.37
C LEU A 87 -1.79 14.01 5.55
N ALA A 88 -0.54 14.01 5.09
CA ALA A 88 -0.02 15.09 4.26
C ALA A 88 -0.84 15.30 2.98
N PHE A 89 -1.15 14.23 2.26
CA PHE A 89 -1.97 14.28 1.05
C PHE A 89 -3.37 14.83 1.32
N THR A 90 -4.07 14.28 2.32
CA THR A 90 -5.46 14.69 2.63
C THR A 90 -5.54 16.13 3.10
N MET A 91 -4.62 16.58 3.96
CA MET A 91 -4.59 17.97 4.43
C MET A 91 -4.19 18.94 3.33
N MET A 92 -3.20 18.60 2.50
CA MET A 92 -2.86 19.40 1.32
C MET A 92 -4.05 19.51 0.37
N LYS A 93 -4.73 18.39 0.10
CA LYS A 93 -5.90 18.39 -0.78
C LYS A 93 -7.00 19.31 -0.25
N SER A 94 -7.29 19.22 1.05
CA SER A 94 -8.30 20.07 1.70
C SER A 94 -7.93 21.56 1.64
N VAL A 95 -6.68 21.95 1.88
CA VAL A 95 -6.30 23.36 1.86
C VAL A 95 -6.16 23.91 0.44
N PHE A 96 -5.56 23.18 -0.50
CA PHE A 96 -5.28 23.70 -1.83
C PHE A 96 -6.44 23.57 -2.83
N PHE A 97 -7.32 22.59 -2.65
CA PHE A 97 -8.34 22.24 -3.65
C PHE A 97 -9.77 22.14 -3.12
N SER A 98 -10.04 22.43 -1.84
CA SER A 98 -11.40 22.48 -1.32
C SER A 98 -12.06 23.83 -1.54
N ASP A 99 -13.36 23.82 -1.83
CA ASP A 99 -14.23 25.00 -1.94
C ASP A 99 -14.44 25.75 -0.61
N ALA A 100 -13.99 25.20 0.53
CA ALA A 100 -14.17 25.75 1.87
C ALA A 100 -13.13 26.82 2.26
N ASP A 101 -12.88 27.81 1.39
CA ASP A 101 -11.97 28.96 1.63
C ASP A 101 -10.55 28.57 2.09
N HIS A 102 -10.03 27.41 1.64
CA HIS A 102 -8.71 26.90 2.05
C HIS A 102 -8.56 26.64 3.56
N ARG A 103 -9.67 26.38 4.28
CA ARG A 103 -9.67 26.17 5.73
C ARG A 103 -9.84 24.70 6.07
N LEU A 104 -8.99 24.21 6.97
CA LEU A 104 -9.17 22.90 7.57
C LEU A 104 -10.38 22.94 8.53
N SER A 105 -11.29 22.00 8.32
CA SER A 105 -12.47 21.79 9.15
C SER A 105 -12.68 20.29 9.27
N TYR A 106 -12.81 19.81 10.50
CA TYR A 106 -13.01 18.40 10.79
C TYR A 106 -14.18 18.20 11.75
N SER A 107 -15.01 17.20 11.46
CA SER A 107 -16.02 16.74 12.40
C SER A 107 -15.46 15.71 13.38
N LEU A 108 -16.17 15.50 14.48
CA LEU A 108 -15.81 14.44 15.43
C LEU A 108 -15.85 13.05 14.77
N ILE A 109 -16.75 12.86 13.80
CA ILE A 109 -16.90 11.61 13.03
C ILE A 109 -15.65 11.37 12.19
N GLU A 110 -15.11 12.40 11.54
CA GLU A 110 -13.88 12.29 10.74
C GLU A 110 -12.65 12.03 11.63
N VAL A 111 -12.50 12.79 12.72
CA VAL A 111 -11.37 12.69 13.64
C VAL A 111 -11.25 11.29 14.25
N ILE A 112 -12.37 10.63 14.57
CA ILE A 112 -12.39 9.28 15.15
C ILE A 112 -12.48 8.20 14.07
N GLY A 113 -13.32 8.42 13.06
CA GLY A 113 -13.63 7.44 12.02
C GLY A 113 -12.43 7.12 11.15
N TYR A 114 -11.67 8.12 10.70
CA TYR A 114 -10.53 7.89 9.80
C TYR A 114 -9.42 7.03 10.45
N PRO A 115 -8.96 7.30 11.70
CA PRO A 115 -8.04 6.40 12.38
C PRO A 115 -8.54 4.97 12.51
N ILE A 116 -9.80 4.77 12.95
CA ILE A 116 -10.39 3.43 13.10
C ILE A 116 -10.39 2.71 11.75
N MET A 117 -10.82 3.38 10.69
CA MET A 117 -10.82 2.83 9.33
C MET A 117 -9.42 2.44 8.88
N ILE A 118 -8.40 3.25 9.13
CA ILE A 118 -7.02 2.90 8.76
C ILE A 118 -6.58 1.61 9.46
N PHE A 119 -6.81 1.50 10.77
CA PHE A 119 -6.46 0.29 11.54
C PHE A 119 -7.22 -0.95 11.08
N VAL A 120 -8.55 -0.85 10.98
CA VAL A 120 -9.42 -1.96 10.54
C VAL A 120 -9.05 -2.36 9.12
N GLY A 121 -8.90 -1.40 8.24
CA GLY A 121 -8.69 -1.65 6.85
C GLY A 121 -7.31 -2.24 6.54
N ILE A 122 -6.24 -1.83 7.23
CA ILE A 122 -4.91 -2.47 7.08
C ILE A 122 -5.00 -3.91 7.57
N SER A 123 -5.70 -4.14 8.68
CA SER A 123 -5.90 -5.49 9.22
C SER A 123 -6.68 -6.38 8.24
N VAL A 124 -7.74 -5.85 7.63
CA VAL A 124 -8.55 -6.55 6.61
C VAL A 124 -7.75 -6.82 5.35
N LEU A 125 -6.94 -5.89 4.88
CA LEU A 125 -6.07 -6.08 3.71
C LEU A 125 -5.00 -7.15 3.97
N ILE A 126 -4.31 -7.11 5.11
CA ILE A 126 -3.33 -8.14 5.49
C ILE A 126 -4.00 -9.51 5.60
N TRP A 127 -5.17 -9.59 6.26
CA TRP A 127 -5.94 -10.82 6.37
C TRP A 127 -6.41 -11.34 5.00
N GLY A 128 -6.88 -10.44 4.13
CA GLY A 128 -7.30 -10.73 2.77
C GLY A 128 -6.17 -11.32 1.95
N MET A 129 -5.02 -10.64 1.89
CA MET A 129 -3.81 -11.12 1.22
C MET A 129 -3.40 -12.50 1.76
N ARG A 130 -3.30 -12.66 3.08
CA ARG A 130 -2.91 -13.94 3.69
C ARG A 130 -3.86 -15.09 3.33
N THR A 131 -5.14 -14.81 3.19
CA THR A 131 -6.18 -15.80 2.87
C THR A 131 -6.22 -16.11 1.37
N ALA A 132 -5.90 -15.13 0.54
CA ALA A 132 -5.87 -15.21 -0.92
C ALA A 132 -4.66 -16.00 -1.43
N VAL A 133 -3.52 -15.88 -0.75
CA VAL A 133 -2.28 -16.59 -1.07
C VAL A 133 -2.50 -18.12 -1.04
N PHE A 134 -1.89 -18.84 -1.99
CA PHE A 134 -2.10 -20.28 -2.27
C PHE A 134 -3.48 -20.67 -2.81
N LYS A 135 -4.40 -19.72 -3.06
CA LYS A 135 -5.69 -20.02 -3.70
C LYS A 135 -5.57 -20.11 -5.23
N ARG A 136 -6.69 -20.46 -5.88
CA ARG A 136 -6.81 -20.34 -7.34
C ARG A 136 -6.94 -18.86 -7.70
N LYS A 137 -6.38 -18.45 -8.84
CA LYS A 137 -6.37 -17.04 -9.30
C LYS A 137 -7.73 -16.33 -9.21
N ARG A 138 -8.83 -17.03 -9.55
CA ARG A 138 -10.19 -16.46 -9.42
C ARG A 138 -10.61 -16.19 -7.97
N THR A 139 -10.31 -17.12 -7.07
CA THR A 139 -10.63 -17.00 -5.64
C THR A 139 -9.76 -15.95 -4.97
N GLU A 140 -8.48 -15.92 -5.31
CA GLU A 140 -7.53 -14.88 -4.91
C GLU A 140 -8.05 -13.49 -5.32
N PHE A 141 -8.41 -13.32 -6.60
CA PHE A 141 -8.99 -12.08 -7.10
C PHE A 141 -10.27 -11.68 -6.35
N LEU A 142 -11.18 -12.63 -6.09
CA LEU A 142 -12.41 -12.35 -5.35
C LEU A 142 -12.14 -11.90 -3.91
N ILE A 143 -11.20 -12.54 -3.20
CA ILE A 143 -10.83 -12.13 -1.82
C ILE A 143 -10.23 -10.73 -1.84
N MET A 144 -9.32 -10.44 -2.78
CA MET A 144 -8.71 -9.12 -2.92
C MET A 144 -9.74 -8.04 -3.28
N TYR A 145 -10.70 -8.38 -4.15
CA TYR A 145 -11.79 -7.46 -4.51
C TYR A 145 -12.70 -7.17 -3.31
N ILE A 146 -13.11 -8.19 -2.56
CA ILE A 146 -13.97 -8.04 -1.38
C ILE A 146 -13.26 -7.21 -0.30
N THR A 147 -12.00 -7.51 -0.02
CA THR A 147 -11.23 -6.76 1.00
C THR A 147 -10.99 -5.31 0.59
N GLY A 148 -10.70 -5.05 -0.70
CA GLY A 148 -10.64 -3.69 -1.25
C GLY A 148 -11.99 -2.96 -1.19
N ALA A 149 -13.09 -3.66 -1.47
CA ALA A 149 -14.44 -3.10 -1.38
C ALA A 149 -14.80 -2.73 0.06
N ILE A 150 -14.42 -3.53 1.06
CA ILE A 150 -14.61 -3.19 2.49
C ILE A 150 -13.86 -1.90 2.84
N TRP A 151 -12.61 -1.74 2.38
CA TRP A 151 -11.86 -0.50 2.58
C TRP A 151 -12.58 0.70 1.97
N PHE A 152 -13.00 0.58 0.71
CA PHE A 152 -13.70 1.65 0.00
C PHE A 152 -15.04 2.02 0.65
N LEU A 153 -15.85 1.01 1.01
CA LEU A 153 -17.12 1.20 1.72
C LEU A 153 -16.91 1.85 3.09
N SER A 154 -15.78 1.61 3.75
CA SER A 154 -15.48 2.26 5.04
C SER A 154 -15.26 3.77 4.88
N ILE A 155 -14.53 4.18 3.84
CA ILE A 155 -14.35 5.61 3.49
C ILE A 155 -15.71 6.24 3.18
N PHE A 156 -16.49 5.59 2.33
CA PHE A 156 -17.82 6.06 1.95
C PHE A 156 -18.75 6.18 3.15
N SER A 157 -18.70 5.21 4.07
CA SER A 157 -19.54 5.22 5.29
C SER A 157 -19.21 6.41 6.19
N ILE A 158 -17.93 6.76 6.35
CA ILE A 158 -17.52 7.92 7.15
C ILE A 158 -18.03 9.21 6.49
N ALA A 159 -17.85 9.35 5.17
CA ALA A 159 -18.32 10.51 4.43
C ALA A 159 -19.85 10.69 4.56
N LEU A 160 -20.60 9.59 4.42
CA LEU A 160 -22.06 9.59 4.53
C LEU A 160 -22.53 9.90 5.97
N LEU A 161 -21.89 9.32 6.99
CA LEU A 161 -22.17 9.67 8.38
C LEU A 161 -21.87 11.14 8.68
N ASN A 162 -20.81 11.69 8.10
CA ASN A 162 -20.45 13.09 8.23
C ASN A 162 -21.48 14.00 7.52
N GLU A 163 -22.03 13.59 6.38
CA GLU A 163 -23.07 14.35 5.69
C GLU A 163 -24.37 14.42 6.51
N PHE A 164 -24.80 13.32 7.13
CA PHE A 164 -26.05 13.27 7.90
C PHE A 164 -25.93 13.79 9.34
N TYR A 165 -24.80 13.56 10.01
CA TYR A 165 -24.62 13.82 11.44
C TYR A 165 -23.37 14.65 11.77
N GLY A 166 -22.57 14.98 10.76
CA GLY A 166 -21.34 15.73 10.95
C GLY A 166 -21.62 17.15 11.40
N THR A 167 -21.10 17.47 12.57
CA THR A 167 -21.00 18.85 13.04
C THR A 167 -19.53 19.22 13.08
N THR A 168 -19.20 20.42 12.61
CA THR A 168 -17.82 20.92 12.67
C THR A 168 -17.38 20.95 14.12
N PHE A 169 -16.39 20.11 14.46
CA PHE A 169 -15.84 20.03 15.80
C PHE A 169 -14.62 20.95 15.94
N ILE A 170 -13.75 20.94 14.93
CA ILE A 170 -12.56 21.79 14.87
C ILE A 170 -12.59 22.58 13.55
N LYS A 171 -12.39 23.89 13.65
CA LYS A 171 -12.26 24.78 12.50
C LYS A 171 -11.06 25.68 12.67
N PHE A 172 -10.14 25.62 11.72
CA PHE A 172 -8.95 26.45 11.71
C PHE A 172 -9.18 27.74 10.94
N THR A 173 -8.41 28.78 11.25
CA THR A 173 -8.23 29.93 10.36
C THR A 173 -7.40 29.53 9.13
N ALA A 174 -7.44 30.33 8.07
CA ALA A 174 -6.64 30.06 6.87
C ALA A 174 -5.13 30.00 7.21
N THR A 175 -4.63 30.97 7.99
CA THR A 175 -3.22 31.02 8.42
C THR A 175 -2.81 29.78 9.22
N GLU A 176 -3.64 29.34 10.18
CA GLU A 176 -3.39 28.12 10.95
C GLU A 176 -3.42 26.88 10.05
N SER A 177 -4.33 26.83 9.09
CA SER A 177 -4.46 25.72 8.14
C SER A 177 -3.19 25.58 7.28
N PHE A 178 -2.74 26.66 6.65
CA PHE A 178 -1.50 26.66 5.87
C PHE A 178 -0.26 26.33 6.71
N THR A 179 -0.19 26.86 7.94
CA THR A 179 0.94 26.58 8.85
C THR A 179 0.98 25.10 9.22
N LEU A 180 -0.16 24.52 9.60
CA LEU A 180 -0.26 23.12 9.98
C LEU A 180 0.04 22.19 8.80
N VAL A 181 -0.52 22.47 7.62
CA VAL A 181 -0.19 21.73 6.38
C VAL A 181 1.30 21.82 6.08
N GLY A 182 1.90 23.01 6.16
CA GLY A 182 3.33 23.20 5.94
C GLY A 182 4.18 22.31 6.84
N VAL A 183 3.88 22.27 8.14
CA VAL A 183 4.58 21.41 9.11
C VAL A 183 4.42 19.94 8.78
N VAL A 184 3.19 19.47 8.52
CA VAL A 184 2.90 18.06 8.21
C VAL A 184 3.59 17.63 6.92
N VAL A 185 3.59 18.48 5.88
CA VAL A 185 4.25 18.20 4.59
C VAL A 185 5.76 18.16 4.73
N ILE A 186 6.37 19.09 5.46
CA ILE A 186 7.81 19.07 5.74
C ILE A 186 8.18 17.80 6.51
N PHE A 187 7.39 17.45 7.53
CA PHE A 187 7.61 16.24 8.31
C PHE A 187 7.46 14.97 7.44
N ALA A 188 6.44 14.91 6.58
CA ALA A 188 6.26 13.85 5.60
C ALA A 188 7.47 13.77 4.66
N ALA A 189 7.95 14.89 4.13
CA ALA A 189 9.11 14.92 3.25
C ALA A 189 10.38 14.37 3.93
N ILE A 190 10.64 14.75 5.19
CA ILE A 190 11.77 14.22 5.98
C ILE A 190 11.63 12.72 6.18
N VAL A 191 10.44 12.23 6.52
CA VAL A 191 10.19 10.79 6.70
C VAL A 191 10.37 10.03 5.39
N ASN A 192 9.89 10.57 4.27
CA ASN A 192 10.05 9.96 2.94
C ASN A 192 11.54 9.77 2.60
N VAL A 193 12.31 10.86 2.65
CA VAL A 193 13.75 10.83 2.35
C VAL A 193 14.49 9.86 3.27
N LYS A 194 14.16 9.81 4.57
CA LYS A 194 14.83 8.92 5.53
C LYS A 194 14.45 7.45 5.41
N VAL A 195 13.22 7.13 4.99
CA VAL A 195 12.72 5.75 4.98
C VAL A 195 12.93 5.07 3.63
N GLY A 196 12.68 5.77 2.51
CA GLY A 196 12.81 5.18 1.17
C GLY A 196 13.57 6.04 0.16
N GLY A 197 14.31 7.05 0.62
CA GLY A 197 15.14 7.90 -0.23
C GLY A 197 14.36 9.00 -0.94
N TRP A 198 15.07 9.86 -1.67
CA TRP A 198 14.51 11.09 -2.27
C TRP A 198 13.39 10.80 -3.28
N PHE A 199 13.45 9.67 -4.00
CA PHE A 199 12.46 9.32 -5.01
C PHE A 199 11.06 9.10 -4.41
N THR A 200 10.97 8.69 -3.14
CA THR A 200 9.66 8.46 -2.49
C THR A 200 8.80 9.71 -2.37
N LEU A 201 9.40 10.91 -2.40
CA LEU A 201 8.67 12.17 -2.47
C LEU A 201 7.73 12.25 -3.68
N SER A 202 8.05 11.54 -4.77
CA SER A 202 7.18 11.46 -5.94
C SER A 202 5.80 10.87 -5.62
N TYR A 203 5.72 9.92 -4.69
CA TYR A 203 4.45 9.32 -4.27
C TYR A 203 3.53 10.30 -3.54
N LEU A 204 4.09 11.37 -2.96
CA LEU A 204 3.31 12.46 -2.35
C LEU A 204 3.02 13.58 -3.34
N LEU A 205 4.03 14.01 -4.10
CA LEU A 205 3.95 15.20 -4.96
C LEU A 205 3.18 14.96 -6.25
N VAL A 206 3.33 13.79 -6.88
CA VAL A 206 2.71 13.51 -8.18
C VAL A 206 1.18 13.43 -8.08
N PRO A 207 0.57 12.77 -7.09
CA PRO A 207 -0.89 12.80 -6.93
C PRO A 207 -1.45 14.21 -6.73
N ILE A 208 -0.74 15.07 -5.98
CA ILE A 208 -1.12 16.47 -5.78
C ILE A 208 -1.00 17.27 -7.09
N ALA A 209 0.09 17.08 -7.84
CA ALA A 209 0.26 17.73 -9.13
C ALA A 209 -0.82 17.31 -10.13
N LEU A 210 -1.21 16.03 -10.10
CA LEU A 210 -2.32 15.52 -10.92
C LEU A 210 -3.64 16.19 -10.53
N GLU A 211 -3.95 16.30 -9.25
CA GLU A 211 -5.15 17.02 -8.76
C GLU A 211 -5.15 18.47 -9.26
N PHE A 212 -4.02 19.18 -9.15
CA PHE A 212 -3.87 20.55 -9.65
C PHE A 212 -4.19 20.68 -11.14
N VAL A 213 -3.69 19.76 -11.97
CA VAL A 213 -3.96 19.75 -13.41
C VAL A 213 -5.46 19.54 -13.67
N PHE A 214 -6.10 18.62 -12.97
CA PHE A 214 -7.53 18.32 -13.15
C PHE A 214 -8.43 19.47 -12.73
N VAL A 215 -8.11 20.14 -11.62
CA VAL A 215 -8.83 21.35 -11.18
C VAL A 215 -8.68 22.48 -12.20
N LYS A 216 -7.51 22.64 -12.82
CA LYS A 216 -7.27 23.69 -13.85
C LYS A 216 -7.99 23.44 -15.17
N ILE A 217 -8.26 22.19 -15.53
CA ILE A 217 -8.96 21.82 -16.77
C ILE A 217 -10.49 21.85 -16.56
N ASP A 218 -10.97 22.11 -15.34
CA ASP A 218 -12.39 22.10 -14.96
C ASP A 218 -13.10 20.79 -15.36
N LEU A 219 -12.38 19.67 -15.25
CA LEU A 219 -12.94 18.32 -15.40
C LEU A 219 -13.60 17.87 -14.08
N SER A 220 -14.35 18.77 -13.45
CA SER A 220 -15.05 18.55 -12.17
C SER A 220 -16.29 17.64 -12.30
N ASN A 221 -16.69 17.32 -13.53
CA ASN A 221 -17.75 16.35 -13.79
C ASN A 221 -17.40 14.95 -13.25
N ILE A 222 -18.42 14.16 -12.90
CA ILE A 222 -18.29 12.79 -12.39
C ILE A 222 -17.36 11.92 -13.27
N ILE A 223 -17.46 12.04 -14.60
CA ILE A 223 -16.60 11.31 -15.54
C ILE A 223 -15.12 11.72 -15.36
N GLY A 224 -14.85 13.01 -15.18
CA GLY A 224 -13.50 13.54 -14.95
C GLY A 224 -12.88 12.98 -13.66
N MET A 225 -13.67 12.83 -12.59
CA MET A 225 -13.20 12.20 -11.35
C MET A 225 -12.76 10.74 -11.57
N TYR A 226 -13.54 9.94 -12.30
CA TYR A 226 -13.16 8.55 -12.60
C TYR A 226 -11.92 8.49 -13.49
N VAL A 227 -11.83 9.34 -14.51
CA VAL A 227 -10.64 9.43 -15.38
C VAL A 227 -9.40 9.80 -14.55
N GLN A 228 -9.52 10.75 -13.63
CA GLN A 228 -8.43 11.15 -12.73
C GLN A 228 -7.93 9.96 -11.90
N GLN A 229 -8.84 9.17 -11.32
CA GLN A 229 -8.47 8.00 -10.52
C GLN A 229 -7.78 6.92 -11.36
N VAL A 230 -8.26 6.66 -12.58
CA VAL A 230 -7.61 5.70 -13.50
C VAL A 230 -6.20 6.15 -13.86
N ILE A 231 -6.03 7.44 -14.19
CA ILE A 231 -4.71 8.02 -14.49
C ILE A 231 -3.79 7.95 -13.28
N LEU A 232 -4.31 8.23 -12.07
CA LEU A 232 -3.55 8.11 -10.83
C LEU A 232 -3.02 6.69 -10.63
N PHE A 233 -3.83 5.65 -10.84
CA PHE A 233 -3.38 4.26 -10.74
C PHE A 233 -2.29 3.93 -11.77
N ILE A 234 -2.44 4.40 -13.01
CA ILE A 234 -1.41 4.22 -14.06
C ILE A 234 -0.10 4.89 -13.65
N ILE A 235 -0.16 6.12 -13.16
CA ILE A 235 1.02 6.88 -12.72
C ILE A 235 1.70 6.19 -11.54
N ILE A 236 0.96 5.77 -10.51
CA ILE A 236 1.53 5.06 -9.36
C ILE A 236 2.22 3.77 -9.82
N TYR A 237 1.59 3.01 -10.72
CA TYR A 237 2.22 1.81 -11.30
C TYR A 237 3.52 2.12 -12.04
N MET A 238 3.54 3.20 -12.83
CA MET A 238 4.75 3.65 -13.52
C MET A 238 5.84 4.09 -12.55
N LEU A 239 5.48 4.83 -11.48
CA LEU A 239 6.42 5.23 -10.43
C LEU A 239 7.03 4.00 -9.73
N LEU A 240 6.24 2.98 -9.40
CA LEU A 240 6.74 1.72 -8.85
C LEU A 240 7.74 1.03 -9.78
N LYS A 241 7.47 0.98 -11.09
CA LYS A 241 8.40 0.43 -12.07
C LYS A 241 9.71 1.21 -12.19
N ILE A 242 9.65 2.53 -12.05
CA ILE A 242 10.85 3.38 -12.08
C ILE A 242 11.65 3.20 -10.80
N HIS A 243 10.99 3.24 -9.64
CA HIS A 243 11.63 3.07 -8.33
C HIS A 243 12.39 1.75 -8.23
N THR A 244 11.75 0.64 -8.59
CA THR A 244 12.38 -0.69 -8.61
C THR A 244 13.57 -0.80 -9.56
N LYS A 245 13.59 -0.03 -10.66
CA LYS A 245 14.76 0.04 -11.55
C LYS A 245 15.89 0.88 -10.97
N LEU A 246 15.58 1.93 -10.21
CA LEU A 246 16.58 2.77 -9.54
C LEU A 246 17.25 2.02 -8.39
N GLU A 247 16.46 1.36 -7.54
CA GLU A 247 17.00 0.54 -6.44
C GLU A 247 17.93 -0.56 -6.94
N LYS A 248 17.56 -1.24 -8.04
CA LYS A 248 18.45 -2.25 -8.65
C LYS A 248 19.77 -1.65 -9.12
N ARG A 249 19.80 -0.42 -9.62
CA ARG A 249 21.06 0.22 -10.06
C ARG A 249 21.98 0.56 -8.89
N GLU A 250 21.42 1.05 -7.78
CA GLU A 250 22.19 1.39 -6.58
C GLU A 250 22.80 0.16 -5.88
N VAL A 251 22.25 -1.05 -6.10
CA VAL A 251 22.80 -2.31 -5.55
C VAL A 251 23.95 -2.88 -6.39
N TYR A 252 24.08 -2.49 -7.66
CA TYR A 252 25.12 -2.98 -8.58
C TYR A 252 26.24 -1.95 -8.85
N GLU A 253 26.21 -0.78 -8.20
CA GLU A 253 27.30 0.22 -8.18
C GLU A 253 28.02 0.20 -6.82
#